data_AF-A0A889XPX0-F1
#
_entry.id   AF-A0A889XPX0-F1
#
_cell.length_a   1.000
_cell.length_b   1.000
_cell.length_c   1.000
_cell.angle_alpha   90.00
_cell.angle_beta   90.00
_cell.angle_gamma   90.00
#
_symmetry.space_group_name_H-M   'P 1'
#
loop_
_entity.id
_entity.type
_entity.pdbx_description
1 polymer ?
#
loop_
_entity_poly.entity_id
_entity_poly.type
_entity_poly.pdbx_seq_one_letter_code
_entity_poly.pdbx_strand_id
1 'polypeptide(L)'
;MKQIFRKLTTSGFMSAQYKTGTPKFIWYANNKDSIITLYNSVLRGYLNYYSFTHNYSRVASSLEFILKTSCAKLLAAKFKLRSVTNVISKYGKNLKGNDKIGFLKPSYKLDVWGFKSNPKDRIKTLFASYISAATLDSLECMKCGSNDRVEMHHVRLLKDLNPKLSEVDKIMAKRKRKQVPLCRVCHLDHHKSHKPWGGKSKKI
;
A
#
# COMPACT_ATOMS: atom_id res chain seq x y z
N MET A 1 7.77 -20.82 -16.35
CA MET A 1 8.31 -20.67 -14.97
C MET A 1 9.62 -19.87 -14.90
N LYS A 2 10.71 -20.29 -15.57
CA LYS A 2 12.02 -19.57 -15.51
C LYS A 2 11.93 -18.07 -15.82
N GLN A 3 11.19 -17.69 -16.87
CA GLN A 3 11.00 -16.28 -17.25
C GLN A 3 10.25 -15.46 -16.19
N ILE A 4 9.25 -16.06 -15.52
CA ILE A 4 8.47 -15.42 -14.45
C ILE A 4 9.40 -15.12 -13.27
N PHE A 5 10.21 -16.11 -12.87
CA PHE A 5 11.19 -15.95 -11.81
C PHE A 5 12.22 -14.87 -12.13
N ARG A 6 12.74 -14.83 -13.37
CA ARG A 6 13.62 -13.75 -13.81
C ARG A 6 12.96 -12.37 -13.64
N LYS A 7 11.72 -12.20 -14.11
CA LYS A 7 10.96 -10.94 -13.95
C LYS A 7 10.75 -10.56 -12.48
N LEU A 8 10.45 -11.52 -11.60
CA LEU A 8 10.27 -11.29 -10.16
C LEU A 8 11.57 -10.89 -9.47
N THR A 9 12.70 -11.47 -9.88
CA THR A 9 14.03 -11.08 -9.38
C THR A 9 14.40 -9.68 -9.84
N THR A 10 14.24 -9.36 -11.13
CA THR A 10 14.52 -8.01 -11.67
C THR A 10 13.67 -6.93 -11.00
N SER A 11 12.42 -7.25 -10.66
CA SER A 11 11.49 -6.32 -9.99
C SER A 11 11.63 -6.26 -8.46
N GLY A 12 12.54 -7.05 -7.88
CA GLY A 12 12.88 -7.04 -6.45
C GLY A 12 11.91 -7.80 -5.53
N PHE A 13 11.03 -8.64 -6.06
CA PHE A 13 10.09 -9.45 -5.26
C PHE A 13 10.66 -10.79 -4.79
N MET A 14 11.74 -11.27 -5.43
CA MET A 14 12.35 -12.56 -5.14
C MET A 14 13.87 -12.48 -5.10
N SER A 15 14.50 -13.19 -4.16
CA SER A 15 15.96 -13.34 -4.10
C SER A 15 16.45 -14.24 -5.23
N ALA A 16 17.53 -13.82 -5.90
CA ALA A 16 18.18 -14.59 -6.95
C ALA A 16 18.77 -15.93 -6.43
N GLN A 17 19.30 -15.92 -5.20
CA GLN A 17 20.00 -17.06 -4.61
C GLN A 17 19.03 -18.11 -4.07
N TYR A 18 18.09 -17.68 -3.22
CA TYR A 18 17.24 -18.61 -2.46
C TYR A 18 15.87 -18.87 -3.09
N LYS A 19 15.52 -18.16 -4.19
CA LYS A 19 14.20 -18.20 -4.85
C LYS A 19 13.03 -17.97 -3.88
N THR A 20 13.27 -17.27 -2.77
CA THR A 20 12.26 -16.90 -1.78
C THR A 20 11.85 -15.44 -1.95
N GLY A 21 10.65 -15.09 -1.48
CA GLY A 21 10.18 -13.70 -1.51
C GLY A 21 11.09 -12.76 -0.72
N THR A 22 11.40 -11.60 -1.27
CA THR A 22 12.20 -10.53 -0.63
C THR A 22 11.34 -9.33 -0.31
N PRO A 23 11.55 -8.63 0.82
CA PRO A 23 10.73 -7.47 1.17
C PRO A 23 10.99 -6.30 0.21
N LYS A 24 9.92 -5.76 -0.38
CA LYS A 24 10.02 -4.59 -1.29
C LYS A 24 9.92 -3.26 -0.56
N PHE A 25 11.05 -2.78 -0.03
CA PHE A 25 11.10 -1.58 0.82
C PHE A 25 10.58 -0.29 0.18
N ILE A 26 10.48 -0.21 -1.15
CA ILE A 26 9.83 0.92 -1.85
C ILE A 26 8.41 1.18 -1.33
N TRP A 27 7.69 0.12 -0.94
CA TRP A 27 6.31 0.23 -0.43
C TRP A 27 6.23 0.35 1.09
N TYR A 28 7.36 0.45 1.78
CA TYR A 28 7.42 0.45 3.25
C TYR A 28 6.64 1.60 3.89
N ALA A 29 6.57 2.77 3.23
CA ALA A 29 5.87 3.95 3.74
C ALA A 29 4.34 3.76 3.82
N ASN A 30 3.76 2.96 2.93
CA ASN A 30 2.31 2.83 2.75
C ASN A 30 1.61 2.12 3.94
N ASN A 31 0.31 2.35 4.10
CA ASN A 31 -0.47 1.61 5.11
C ASN A 31 -0.52 0.10 4.78
N LYS A 32 -0.77 -0.76 5.77
CA LYS A 32 -0.88 -2.21 5.59
C LYS A 32 -1.88 -2.59 4.49
N ASP A 33 -3.08 -2.02 4.52
CA ASP A 33 -4.12 -2.30 3.54
C ASP A 33 -3.72 -1.88 2.12
N SER A 34 -3.07 -0.71 2.01
CA SER A 34 -2.52 -0.24 0.74
C SER A 34 -1.42 -1.18 0.25
N ILE A 35 -0.49 -1.58 1.12
CA ILE A 35 0.57 -2.57 0.80
C ILE A 35 -0.05 -3.86 0.25
N ILE A 36 -1.02 -4.43 0.97
CA ILE A 36 -1.72 -5.66 0.55
C ILE A 36 -2.40 -5.47 -0.81
N THR A 37 -3.03 -4.32 -1.02
CA THR A 37 -3.67 -3.97 -2.30
C THR A 37 -2.67 -3.91 -3.45
N LEU A 38 -1.47 -3.35 -3.22
CA LEU A 38 -0.38 -3.31 -4.20
C LEU A 38 0.08 -4.74 -4.55
N TYR A 39 0.35 -5.58 -3.55
CA TYR A 39 0.72 -6.99 -3.82
C TYR A 39 -0.39 -7.75 -4.55
N ASN A 40 -1.65 -7.54 -4.17
CA ASN A 40 -2.81 -8.17 -4.83
C ASN A 40 -2.92 -7.74 -6.29
N SER A 41 -2.66 -6.47 -6.61
CA SER A 41 -2.68 -5.99 -8.00
C SER A 41 -1.59 -6.64 -8.86
N VAL A 42 -0.38 -6.80 -8.33
CA VAL A 42 0.71 -7.50 -9.02
C VAL A 42 0.34 -8.96 -9.24
N LEU A 43 -0.18 -9.64 -8.20
CA LEU A 43 -0.63 -11.03 -8.31
C LEU A 43 -1.72 -11.17 -9.37
N ARG A 44 -2.76 -10.34 -9.34
CA ARG A 44 -3.85 -10.32 -10.33
C ARG A 44 -3.33 -10.11 -11.75
N GLY A 45 -2.39 -9.17 -11.95
CA GLY A 45 -1.78 -8.92 -13.25
C GLY A 45 -1.09 -10.16 -13.82
N TYR A 46 -0.30 -10.86 -13.01
CA TYR A 46 0.32 -12.11 -13.43
C TYR A 46 -0.69 -13.24 -13.71
N LEU A 47 -1.70 -13.39 -12.85
CA LEU A 47 -2.73 -14.42 -13.02
C LEU A 47 -3.58 -14.19 -14.27
N ASN A 48 -3.92 -12.94 -14.56
CA ASN A 48 -4.64 -12.57 -15.78
C ASN A 48 -3.78 -12.80 -17.02
N TYR A 49 -2.49 -12.43 -16.98
CA TYR A 49 -1.58 -12.64 -18.11
C TYR A 49 -1.34 -14.13 -18.41
N TYR A 50 -1.29 -14.97 -17.39
CA TYR A 50 -1.03 -16.41 -17.54
C TYR A 50 -2.29 -17.29 -17.41
N SER A 51 -3.51 -16.73 -17.52
CA SER A 51 -4.76 -17.46 -17.28
C SER A 51 -4.95 -18.66 -18.22
N PHE A 52 -4.52 -18.52 -19.47
CA PHE A 52 -4.63 -19.52 -20.53
C PHE A 52 -3.62 -20.68 -20.42
N THR A 53 -2.68 -20.62 -19.47
CA THR A 53 -1.59 -21.61 -19.42
C THR A 53 -2.07 -22.96 -18.86
N HIS A 54 -1.74 -24.06 -19.52
CA HIS A 54 -2.12 -25.41 -19.05
C HIS A 54 -1.63 -25.74 -17.63
N ASN A 55 -0.50 -25.15 -17.20
CA ASN A 55 0.05 -25.31 -15.85
C ASN A 55 -0.32 -24.16 -14.90
N TYR A 56 -1.45 -23.50 -15.14
CA TYR A 56 -1.92 -22.32 -14.39
C TYR A 56 -1.93 -22.55 -12.88
N SER A 57 -2.46 -23.69 -12.39
CA SER A 57 -2.53 -23.96 -10.95
C SER A 57 -1.15 -23.92 -10.29
N ARG A 58 -0.12 -24.47 -10.95
CA ARG A 58 1.26 -24.47 -10.44
C ARG A 58 1.86 -23.07 -10.45
N VAL A 59 1.60 -22.30 -11.50
CA VAL A 59 2.05 -20.90 -11.63
C VAL A 59 1.39 -20.04 -10.56
N ALA A 60 0.08 -20.15 -10.38
CA ALA A 60 -0.71 -19.42 -9.40
C ALA A 60 -0.24 -19.71 -7.96
N SER A 61 -0.08 -20.97 -7.59
CA SER A 61 0.43 -21.36 -6.26
C SER A 61 1.84 -20.84 -6.01
N SER A 62 2.72 -20.91 -7.00
CA SER A 62 4.10 -20.42 -6.86
C SER A 62 4.15 -18.90 -6.68
N LEU A 63 3.36 -18.16 -7.48
CA LEU A 63 3.25 -16.71 -7.40
C LEU A 63 2.66 -16.25 -6.07
N GLU A 64 1.58 -16.89 -5.64
CA GLU A 64 0.96 -16.61 -4.35
C GLU A 64 1.98 -16.78 -3.23
N PHE A 65 2.70 -17.91 -3.20
CA PHE A 65 3.70 -18.17 -2.17
C PHE A 65 4.82 -17.12 -2.15
N ILE A 66 5.39 -16.78 -3.30
CA ILE A 66 6.49 -15.81 -3.39
C ILE A 66 6.03 -14.40 -2.97
N LEU A 67 4.90 -13.94 -3.50
CA LEU A 67 4.39 -12.60 -3.20
C LEU A 67 3.90 -12.48 -1.77
N LYS A 68 3.26 -13.53 -1.24
CA LYS A 68 2.79 -13.56 0.16
C LYS A 68 3.96 -13.58 1.13
N THR A 69 5.00 -14.37 0.87
CA THR A 69 6.21 -14.39 1.71
C THR A 69 6.95 -13.06 1.66
N SER A 70 7.09 -12.45 0.47
CA SER A 70 7.65 -11.10 0.28
C SER A 70 6.86 -10.05 1.08
N CYS A 71 5.54 -10.04 0.96
CA CYS A 71 4.65 -9.15 1.69
C CYS A 71 4.77 -9.35 3.21
N ALA A 72 4.74 -10.59 3.68
CA ALA A 72 4.85 -10.90 5.10
C ALA A 72 6.20 -10.48 5.69
N LYS A 73 7.31 -10.65 4.97
CA LYS A 73 8.64 -10.13 5.39
C LYS A 73 8.65 -8.61 5.50
N LEU A 74 7.99 -7.92 4.56
CA LEU A 74 7.88 -6.46 4.61
C LEU A 74 7.03 -6.00 5.81
N LEU A 75 5.93 -6.68 6.10
CA LEU A 75 5.11 -6.39 7.28
C LEU A 75 5.85 -6.70 8.58
N ALA A 76 6.66 -7.76 8.61
CA ALA A 76 7.51 -8.08 9.75
C ALA A 76 8.46 -6.91 10.05
N ALA A 77 9.16 -6.42 9.03
CA ALA A 77 10.04 -5.26 9.16
C ALA A 77 9.27 -3.97 9.56
N LYS A 78 8.09 -3.74 9.00
CA LYS A 78 7.27 -2.55 9.29
C LYS A 78 6.77 -2.52 10.74
N PHE A 79 6.31 -3.65 11.26
CA PHE A 79 5.78 -3.77 12.62
C PHE A 79 6.80 -4.24 13.65
N LYS A 80 8.09 -4.29 13.27
CA LYS A 80 9.20 -4.78 14.12
C LYS A 80 8.93 -6.18 14.70
N LEU A 81 8.32 -7.06 13.91
CA LEU A 81 8.10 -8.46 14.26
C LEU A 81 9.35 -9.27 13.89
N ARG A 82 9.75 -10.18 14.77
CA ARG A 82 11.00 -10.97 14.63
C ARG A 82 10.96 -11.99 13.48
N SER A 83 9.79 -12.48 13.10
CA SER A 83 9.64 -13.54 12.10
C SER A 83 8.36 -13.40 11.28
N VAL A 84 8.34 -14.02 10.10
CA VAL A 84 7.14 -14.15 9.25
C VAL A 84 6.04 -14.95 9.98
N THR A 85 6.42 -15.96 10.77
CA THR A 85 5.48 -16.76 11.57
C THR A 85 4.69 -15.89 12.54
N ASN A 86 5.35 -14.92 13.19
CA ASN A 86 4.69 -13.99 14.11
C ASN A 86 3.71 -13.04 13.39
N VAL A 87 3.98 -12.73 12.11
CA VAL A 87 3.03 -11.98 11.27
C VAL A 87 1.80 -12.84 10.98
N ILE A 88 2.00 -14.11 10.62
CA ILE A 88 0.92 -15.03 10.28
C ILE A 88 0.07 -15.38 11.50
N SER A 89 0.67 -15.54 12.69
CA SER A 89 -0.09 -15.75 13.92
C SER A 89 -0.94 -14.53 14.28
N LYS A 90 -0.43 -13.31 14.06
CA LYS A 90 -1.13 -12.06 14.36
C LYS A 90 -2.24 -11.71 13.36
N TYR A 91 -1.99 -11.86 12.06
CA TYR A 91 -2.90 -11.42 10.99
C TYR A 91 -3.62 -12.58 10.27
N GLY A 92 -3.36 -13.82 10.66
CA GLY A 92 -3.93 -15.02 10.07
C GLY A 92 -3.36 -15.37 8.69
N LYS A 93 -3.85 -16.48 8.13
CA LYS A 93 -3.36 -17.06 6.87
C LYS A 93 -3.39 -16.08 5.69
N ASN A 94 -4.37 -15.17 5.63
CA ASN A 94 -4.52 -14.21 4.52
C ASN A 94 -3.98 -12.81 4.87
N LEU A 95 -3.23 -12.64 5.95
CA LEU A 95 -2.68 -11.35 6.39
C LEU A 95 -3.74 -10.25 6.63
N LYS A 96 -5.01 -10.63 6.75
CA LYS A 96 -6.15 -9.72 6.91
C LYS A 96 -6.21 -9.17 8.34
N GLY A 97 -6.11 -10.03 9.35
CA GLY A 97 -6.39 -9.67 10.74
C GLY A 97 -7.76 -9.00 10.88
N ASN A 98 -7.82 -7.90 11.63
CA ASN A 98 -9.03 -7.08 11.82
C ASN A 98 -9.26 -6.04 10.70
N ASP A 99 -8.39 -6.01 9.68
CA ASP A 99 -8.44 -4.99 8.65
C ASP A 99 -9.41 -5.38 7.52
N LYS A 100 -9.81 -4.39 6.72
CA LYS A 100 -10.82 -4.58 5.66
C LYS A 100 -10.30 -5.45 4.52
N ILE A 101 -9.02 -5.33 4.18
CA ILE A 101 -8.42 -5.95 3.00
C ILE A 101 -7.43 -7.05 3.40
N GLY A 102 -7.62 -8.23 2.81
CA GLY A 102 -6.72 -9.39 2.95
C GLY A 102 -5.93 -9.66 1.67
N PHE A 103 -4.88 -10.47 1.81
CA PHE A 103 -4.15 -11.01 0.66
C PHE A 103 -5.07 -11.91 -0.16
N LEU A 104 -5.06 -11.73 -1.47
CA LEU A 104 -5.92 -12.45 -2.41
C LEU A 104 -5.50 -13.91 -2.46
N LYS A 105 -6.46 -14.81 -2.22
CA LYS A 105 -6.32 -16.22 -2.55
C LYS A 105 -6.77 -16.42 -4.01
N PRO A 106 -5.87 -16.81 -4.93
CA PRO A 106 -6.25 -17.03 -6.32
C PRO A 106 -7.15 -18.26 -6.47
N SER A 107 -8.00 -18.26 -7.50
CA SER A 107 -8.60 -19.49 -8.01
C SER A 107 -7.51 -20.27 -8.74
N TYR A 108 -7.39 -21.57 -8.46
CA TYR A 108 -6.46 -22.47 -9.15
C TYR A 108 -7.11 -23.25 -10.29
N LYS A 109 -8.40 -22.97 -10.57
CA LYS A 109 -9.12 -23.60 -11.69
C LYS A 109 -8.53 -23.11 -13.01
N LEU A 110 -8.31 -24.03 -13.93
CA LEU A 110 -7.90 -23.71 -15.30
C LEU A 110 -9.13 -23.21 -16.07
N ASP A 111 -8.96 -22.10 -16.78
CA ASP A 111 -9.96 -21.59 -17.71
C ASP A 111 -9.29 -21.31 -19.05
N VAL A 112 -9.37 -22.30 -19.95
CA VAL A 112 -8.65 -22.32 -21.24
C VAL A 112 -9.15 -21.21 -22.17
N TRP A 113 -10.43 -20.83 -22.06
CA TRP A 113 -11.07 -19.79 -22.86
C TRP A 113 -11.13 -18.43 -22.14
N GLY A 114 -10.64 -18.37 -20.90
CA GLY A 114 -10.67 -17.19 -20.03
C GLY A 114 -9.57 -16.16 -20.30
N PHE A 115 -9.19 -15.92 -21.56
CA PHE A 115 -8.25 -14.85 -21.89
C PHE A 115 -8.92 -13.49 -21.68
N LYS A 116 -8.52 -12.79 -20.62
CA LYS A 116 -9.10 -11.48 -20.27
C LYS A 116 -8.43 -10.38 -21.09
N SER A 117 -9.09 -9.96 -22.17
CA SER A 117 -8.63 -8.89 -23.07
C SER A 117 -8.70 -7.49 -22.45
N ASN A 118 -9.50 -7.30 -21.39
CA ASN A 118 -9.65 -6.01 -20.70
C ASN A 118 -9.23 -6.12 -19.21
N PRO A 119 -7.92 -6.22 -18.91
CA PRO A 119 -7.48 -6.21 -17.53
C PRO A 119 -7.79 -4.84 -16.90
N LYS A 120 -8.74 -4.78 -15.96
CA LYS A 120 -9.10 -3.59 -15.15
C LYS A 120 -8.00 -3.15 -14.17
N ASP A 121 -6.73 -3.34 -14.53
CA ASP A 121 -5.59 -3.21 -13.62
C ASP A 121 -4.56 -2.18 -14.09
N ARG A 122 -4.93 -1.18 -14.91
CA ARG A 122 -4.12 0.05 -15.01
C ARG A 122 -4.35 0.91 -13.77
N ILE A 123 -3.88 0.45 -12.61
CA ILE A 123 -3.70 1.33 -11.47
C ILE A 123 -2.50 2.23 -11.83
N LYS A 124 -2.78 3.38 -12.47
CA LYS A 124 -1.79 4.39 -12.90
C LYS A 124 -0.80 4.77 -11.78
N THR A 125 -1.21 4.59 -10.52
CA THR A 125 -0.45 4.93 -9.32
C THR A 125 0.61 3.90 -8.90
N LEU A 126 0.61 2.68 -9.45
CA LEU A 126 1.51 1.59 -9.00
C LEU A 126 2.99 1.76 -9.39
N PHE A 127 3.26 2.48 -10.48
CA PHE A 127 4.62 2.74 -10.98
C PHE A 127 5.08 4.18 -10.75
N ALA A 128 4.20 5.04 -10.23
CA ALA A 128 4.51 6.44 -10.02
C ALA A 128 4.97 6.65 -8.58
N SER A 129 6.29 6.72 -8.37
CA SER A 129 6.91 7.11 -7.09
C SER A 129 6.40 8.46 -6.56
N TYR A 130 5.78 9.27 -7.42
CA TYR A 130 5.31 10.63 -7.16
C TYR A 130 3.79 10.74 -6.91
N ILE A 131 3.01 9.65 -7.01
CA ILE A 131 1.56 9.71 -6.75
C ILE A 131 1.25 9.13 -5.37
N SER A 132 0.75 9.98 -4.47
CA SER A 132 0.39 9.59 -3.11
C SER A 132 -0.81 8.63 -3.07
N ALA A 133 -0.81 7.66 -2.16
CA ALA A 133 -1.94 6.73 -1.99
C ALA A 133 -3.27 7.42 -1.57
N ALA A 134 -3.22 8.69 -1.16
CA ALA A 134 -4.37 9.49 -0.78
C ALA A 134 -5.08 10.16 -1.97
N THR A 135 -4.52 10.03 -3.18
CA THR A 135 -5.16 10.46 -4.44
C THR A 135 -6.28 9.48 -4.88
N LEU A 136 -6.46 8.36 -4.18
CA LEU A 136 -7.32 7.22 -4.58
C LEU A 136 -8.57 6.99 -3.72
N ASP A 137 -8.56 7.36 -2.44
CA ASP A 137 -9.82 7.73 -1.79
C ASP A 137 -10.19 9.05 -2.49
N SER A 138 -11.43 9.23 -2.99
CA SER A 138 -11.87 10.48 -3.61
C SER A 138 -11.18 11.66 -2.91
N LEU A 139 -10.47 12.51 -3.68
CA LEU A 139 -9.69 13.65 -3.17
C LEU A 139 -10.66 14.70 -2.64
N GLU A 140 -11.33 14.34 -1.56
CA GLU A 140 -12.20 15.19 -0.78
C GLU A 140 -11.38 15.63 0.41
N CYS A 141 -11.47 16.92 0.73
CA CYS A 141 -10.87 17.46 1.92
C CYS A 141 -11.39 16.68 3.12
N MET A 142 -10.49 16.07 3.90
CA MET A 142 -10.93 15.25 5.04
C MET A 142 -11.61 16.05 6.16
N LYS A 143 -11.44 17.38 6.14
CA LYS A 143 -12.07 18.32 7.07
C LYS A 143 -13.46 18.77 6.60
N CYS A 144 -13.60 19.15 5.32
CA CYS A 144 -14.83 19.79 4.82
C CYS A 144 -15.54 19.05 3.67
N GLY A 145 -14.98 17.95 3.15
CA GLY A 145 -15.56 17.17 2.05
C GLY A 145 -15.48 17.82 0.66
N SER A 146 -14.84 18.98 0.52
CA SER A 146 -14.69 19.65 -0.78
C SER A 146 -13.71 18.91 -1.69
N ASN A 147 -14.06 18.81 -2.99
CA ASN A 147 -13.23 18.23 -4.04
C ASN A 147 -12.35 19.26 -4.76
N ASP A 148 -12.46 20.54 -4.40
CA ASP A 148 -11.77 21.62 -5.09
C ASP A 148 -10.35 21.83 -4.57
N ARG A 149 -9.38 21.73 -5.50
CA ARG A 149 -7.94 22.00 -5.28
C ARG A 149 -7.43 21.35 -3.98
N VAL A 150 -7.63 20.04 -3.90
CA VAL A 150 -7.19 19.24 -2.76
C VAL A 150 -5.71 18.88 -2.93
N GLU A 151 -4.93 19.30 -1.93
CA GLU A 151 -3.49 19.07 -1.84
C GLU A 151 -3.18 18.17 -0.65
N MET A 152 -2.07 17.45 -0.73
CA MET A 152 -1.63 16.57 0.34
C MET A 152 -0.84 17.34 1.39
N HIS A 153 -1.44 17.53 2.56
CA HIS A 153 -0.75 18.03 3.74
C HIS A 153 0.12 16.92 4.35
N HIS A 154 1.38 17.23 4.63
CA HIS A 154 2.35 16.27 5.18
C HIS A 154 2.97 16.81 6.47
N VAL A 155 3.14 15.93 7.45
CA VAL A 155 3.81 16.22 8.72
C VAL A 155 5.05 15.32 8.84
N ARG A 156 6.16 15.88 9.34
CA ARG A 156 7.44 15.17 9.50
C ARG A 156 7.32 13.98 10.44
N LEU A 157 6.78 14.19 11.65
CA LEU A 157 6.64 13.16 12.68
C LEU A 157 5.23 13.19 13.27
N LEU A 158 4.67 12.02 13.59
CA LEU A 158 3.33 11.94 14.21
C LEU A 158 3.28 12.58 15.61
N LYS A 159 4.43 12.72 16.27
CA LYS A 159 4.53 13.39 17.59
C LYS A 159 4.36 14.91 17.50
N ASP A 160 4.54 15.48 16.31
CA ASP A 160 4.46 16.93 16.10
C ASP A 160 2.99 17.38 15.93
N LEU A 161 2.06 16.42 15.82
CA LEU A 161 0.62 16.69 15.78
C LEU A 161 0.13 17.13 17.15
N ASN A 162 -0.76 18.12 17.20
CA ASN A 162 -1.47 18.52 18.41
C ASN A 162 -2.99 18.27 18.28
N PRO A 163 -3.47 17.07 18.65
CA PRO A 163 -4.88 16.67 18.51
C PRO A 163 -5.88 17.53 19.30
N LYS A 164 -5.39 18.32 20.27
CA LYS A 164 -6.23 19.20 21.09
C LYS A 164 -6.49 20.54 20.40
N LEU A 165 -5.57 20.99 19.54
CA LEU A 165 -5.63 22.31 18.90
C LEU A 165 -6.22 22.24 17.48
N SER A 166 -5.99 21.16 16.74
CA SER A 166 -6.45 21.05 15.36
C SER A 166 -7.26 19.78 15.11
N GLU A 167 -8.43 19.94 14.48
CA GLU A 167 -9.24 18.82 14.00
C GLU A 167 -8.49 17.99 12.95
N VAL A 168 -7.68 18.64 12.11
CA VAL A 168 -6.83 17.96 11.11
C VAL A 168 -5.82 17.06 11.83
N ASP A 169 -5.15 17.57 12.86
CA ASP A 169 -4.21 16.79 13.67
C ASP A 169 -4.90 15.66 14.41
N LYS A 170 -6.12 15.88 14.91
CA LYS A 170 -6.94 14.86 15.55
C LYS A 170 -7.27 13.73 14.56
N ILE A 171 -7.63 14.07 13.32
CA ILE A 171 -7.87 13.11 12.25
C ILE A 171 -6.59 12.34 11.90
N MET A 172 -5.46 13.03 11.74
CA MET A 172 -4.16 12.42 11.42
C MET A 172 -3.68 11.48 12.54
N ALA A 173 -3.81 11.90 13.80
CA ALA A 173 -3.43 11.12 14.98
C ALA A 173 -4.32 9.88 15.14
N LYS A 174 -5.65 10.02 14.98
CA LYS A 174 -6.59 8.90 15.01
C LYS A 174 -6.29 7.86 13.93
N ARG A 175 -5.96 8.32 12.71
CA ARG A 175 -5.60 7.44 11.58
C ARG A 175 -4.15 6.95 11.64
N LYS A 176 -3.31 7.50 12.51
CA LYS A 176 -1.86 7.25 12.57
C LYS A 176 -1.17 7.45 11.21
N ARG A 177 -1.56 8.50 10.47
CA ARG A 177 -1.03 8.83 9.14
C ARG A 177 -0.30 10.18 9.16
N LYS A 178 0.84 10.25 8.49
CA LYS A 178 1.64 11.48 8.32
C LYS A 178 1.16 12.39 7.17
N GLN A 179 0.13 11.96 6.45
CA GLN A 179 -0.38 12.66 5.28
C GLN A 179 -1.91 12.71 5.33
N VAL A 180 -2.50 13.84 4.92
CA VAL A 180 -3.94 14.04 4.85
C VAL A 180 -4.31 14.93 3.65
N PRO A 181 -5.32 14.56 2.85
CA PRO A 181 -5.86 15.42 1.79
C PRO A 181 -6.66 16.58 2.38
N LEU A 182 -6.33 17.82 2.01
CA LEU A 182 -7.04 19.04 2.40
C LEU A 182 -7.23 19.94 1.18
N CYS A 183 -8.39 20.60 1.07
CA CYS A 183 -8.56 21.69 0.10
C CYS A 183 -7.66 22.86 0.46
N ARG A 184 -7.34 23.72 -0.52
CA ARG A 184 -6.48 24.90 -0.32
C ARG A 184 -6.89 25.77 0.89
N VAL A 185 -8.21 25.96 1.11
CA VAL A 185 -8.72 26.74 2.24
C VAL A 185 -8.37 26.08 3.57
N CYS A 186 -8.70 24.80 3.72
CA CYS A 186 -8.40 24.04 4.94
C CYS A 186 -6.89 23.86 5.16
N HIS A 187 -6.12 23.74 4.08
CA HIS A 187 -4.66 23.65 4.14
C HIS A 187 -4.04 24.94 4.69
N LEU A 188 -4.46 26.10 4.16
CA LEU A 188 -4.00 27.40 4.63
C LEU A 188 -4.44 27.67 6.08
N ASP A 189 -5.67 27.34 6.44
CA ASP A 189 -6.14 27.51 7.82
C ASP A 189 -5.37 26.64 8.81
N HIS A 190 -4.99 25.43 8.41
CA HIS A 190 -4.13 24.58 9.22
C HIS A 190 -2.73 25.19 9.40
N HIS A 191 -2.14 25.80 8.36
CA HIS A 191 -0.87 26.55 8.46
C HIS A 191 -0.99 27.86 9.24
N LYS A 192 -2.18 28.46 9.34
CA LYS A 192 -2.42 29.61 10.23
C LYS A 192 -2.45 29.17 11.69
N SER A 193 -3.13 28.06 11.99
CA SER A 193 -3.23 27.54 13.36
C SER A 193 -1.95 26.85 13.84
N HIS A 194 -1.12 26.36 12.91
CA HIS A 194 0.18 25.74 13.18
C HIS A 194 1.27 26.35 12.30
N LYS A 195 2.28 26.97 12.91
CA LYS A 195 3.43 27.47 12.14
C LYS A 195 4.21 26.31 11.52
N PRO A 196 4.67 26.47 10.26
CA PRO A 196 5.62 25.54 9.69
C PRO A 196 6.90 25.51 10.52
N TRP A 197 7.53 24.34 10.51
CA TRP A 197 8.75 24.04 11.26
C TRP A 197 9.80 25.15 11.05
N GLY A 198 10.15 25.88 12.12
CA GLY A 198 11.19 26.94 12.11
C GLY A 198 10.70 28.40 12.22
N GLY A 199 9.39 28.68 12.23
CA GLY A 199 8.87 30.05 12.36
C GLY A 199 8.73 30.52 13.82
N LYS A 200 9.57 31.45 14.28
CA LYS A 200 9.40 32.14 15.59
C LYS A 200 8.02 32.80 15.69
N SER A 201 7.29 32.65 16.79
CA SER A 201 6.02 33.35 17.04
C SER A 201 6.22 34.87 16.90
N LYS A 202 5.40 35.54 16.07
CA LYS A 202 5.28 37.00 16.19
C LYS A 202 4.42 37.20 17.42
N LYS A 203 5.03 37.61 18.54
CA LYS A 203 4.28 38.24 19.62
C LYS A 203 3.68 39.51 19.02
N ILE A 204 2.35 39.60 19.02
CA ILE A 204 1.63 40.86 18.95
C ILE A 204 1.43 41.27 20.41
#